data_AF-A0AAU8UWC3-F1
#
_entry.id   AF-A0AAU8UWC3-F1
#
_cell.length_a   1.000
_cell.length_b   1.000
_cell.length_c   1.000
_cell.angle_alpha   90.00
_cell.angle_beta   90.00
_cell.angle_gamma   90.00
#
_symmetry.space_group_name_H-M   'P 1'
#
loop_
_entity.id
_entity.type
_entity.pdbx_description
1 polymer ?
#
loop_
_entity_poly.entity_id
_entity_poly.type
_entity_poly.pdbx_seq_one_letter_code
_entity_poly.pdbx_strand_id
1 'polypeptide(L)'
;MKSLLLLLIVVFCVGCGKVDCNGLTKDRANERCVLVVCSPPEKNTVFFKVKGYDPSSKKQLTCETTNRWWDLYSEEISIGDTLVKNKGSLVFSIHKKDTIINHVYKCY
;
A
#
# COMPACT_ATOMS: atom_id res chain seq x y z
N MET A 1 35.38 27.10 -21.53
CA MET A 1 34.97 25.68 -21.34
C MET A 1 34.83 25.25 -19.87
N LYS A 2 35.62 25.75 -18.91
CA LYS A 2 35.50 25.42 -17.47
C LYS A 2 34.19 25.92 -16.83
N SER A 3 33.67 27.07 -17.29
CA SER A 3 32.42 27.67 -16.76
C SER A 3 31.14 26.91 -17.13
N LEU A 4 31.15 26.12 -18.21
CA LEU A 4 29.97 25.36 -18.66
C LEU A 4 29.80 24.05 -17.85
N LEU A 5 30.92 23.48 -17.37
CA LEU A 5 30.93 22.28 -16.55
C LEU A 5 30.33 22.52 -15.14
N LEU A 6 30.51 23.72 -14.61
CA LEU A 6 29.95 24.15 -13.31
C LEU A 6 28.42 24.31 -13.34
N LEU A 7 27.85 24.71 -14.48
CA LEU A 7 26.39 24.89 -14.63
C LEU A 7 25.63 23.55 -14.62
N LEU A 8 26.24 22.48 -15.16
CA LEU A 8 25.69 21.12 -15.15
C LEU A 8 25.64 20.50 -13.75
N ILE A 9 26.57 20.86 -12.86
CA ILE A 9 26.62 20.33 -11.49
C ILE A 9 25.51 20.94 -10.62
N VAL A 10 25.17 22.22 -10.83
CA VAL A 10 24.10 22.90 -10.06
C VAL A 10 22.71 22.35 -10.40
N VAL A 11 22.48 21.91 -11.64
CA VAL A 11 21.19 21.33 -12.07
C VAL A 11 20.93 19.94 -11.46
N PHE A 12 21.98 19.19 -11.11
CA PHE A 12 21.83 17.89 -10.44
C PHE A 12 21.50 17.98 -8.95
N CYS A 13 21.70 19.12 -8.29
CA CYS A 13 21.49 19.28 -6.85
C CYS A 13 20.07 19.73 -6.46
N VAL A 14 19.17 20.00 -7.42
CA VAL A 14 17.79 20.48 -7.14
C VAL A 14 16.78 19.34 -6.94
N GLY A 15 17.22 18.08 -7.05
CA GLY A 15 16.37 16.90 -7.02
C GLY A 15 16.13 16.33 -5.61
N CYS A 16 15.48 17.08 -4.71
CA CYS A 16 14.78 16.50 -3.55
C CYS A 16 13.70 17.48 -3.06
N GLY A 17 12.57 17.52 -3.76
CA GLY A 17 11.37 18.14 -3.23
C GLY A 17 10.92 17.42 -1.96
N LYS A 18 10.39 18.16 -0.97
CA LYS A 18 9.83 17.57 0.24
C LYS A 18 8.66 16.65 -0.14
N VAL A 19 8.66 15.43 0.38
CA VAL A 19 7.52 14.50 0.24
C VAL A 19 6.31 15.10 0.96
N ASP A 20 5.17 15.19 0.28
CA ASP A 20 3.90 15.60 0.91
C ASP A 20 3.32 14.45 1.74
N CYS A 21 3.86 14.29 2.96
CA CYS A 21 3.38 13.28 3.90
C CYS A 21 1.93 13.47 4.31
N ASN A 22 1.40 14.70 4.33
CA ASN A 22 0.03 14.96 4.72
C ASN A 22 -0.94 14.47 3.64
N GLY A 23 -0.65 14.77 2.37
CA GLY A 23 -1.39 14.24 1.23
C GLY A 23 -1.39 12.71 1.22
N LEU A 24 -0.20 12.10 1.30
CA LEU A 24 -0.07 10.64 1.31
C LEU A 24 -0.81 9.98 2.47
N THR A 25 -0.70 10.53 3.69
CA THR A 25 -1.39 10.01 4.87
C THR A 25 -2.92 10.10 4.70
N LYS A 26 -3.42 11.22 4.16
CA LYS A 26 -4.84 11.39 3.86
C LYS A 26 -5.32 10.39 2.80
N ASP A 27 -4.53 10.16 1.76
CA ASP A 27 -4.84 9.17 0.74
C ASP A 27 -4.91 7.76 1.33
N ARG A 28 -3.92 7.36 2.14
CA ARG A 28 -3.95 6.05 2.83
C ARG A 28 -5.10 5.92 3.79
N ALA A 29 -5.47 6.98 4.51
CA ALA A 29 -6.66 6.95 5.35
C ALA A 29 -7.94 6.74 4.52
N ASN A 30 -8.03 7.32 3.31
CA ASN A 30 -9.22 7.22 2.47
C ASN A 30 -9.44 5.84 1.82
N GLU A 31 -8.40 5.02 1.72
CA GLU A 31 -8.52 3.67 1.17
C GLU A 31 -9.35 2.74 2.05
N ARG A 32 -10.13 1.87 1.41
CA ARG A 32 -10.92 0.81 2.05
C ARG A 32 -10.72 -0.52 1.32
N CYS A 33 -10.45 -1.58 2.08
CA CYS A 33 -10.50 -2.96 1.61
C CYS A 33 -10.92 -3.87 2.75
N VAL A 34 -12.05 -4.54 2.61
CA VAL A 34 -12.49 -5.56 3.57
C VAL A 34 -12.95 -6.78 2.78
N LEU A 35 -12.15 -7.84 2.78
CA LEU A 35 -12.48 -9.07 2.08
C LEU A 35 -11.81 -10.30 2.70
N VAL A 36 -12.43 -11.46 2.48
CA VAL A 36 -11.81 -12.76 2.69
C VAL A 36 -11.11 -13.18 1.40
N VAL A 37 -9.83 -13.53 1.48
CA VAL A 37 -8.96 -13.77 0.31
C VAL A 37 -9.30 -15.08 -0.37
N CYS A 38 -9.57 -15.02 -1.67
CA CYS A 38 -9.69 -16.19 -2.55
C CYS A 38 -8.49 -16.32 -3.50
N SER A 39 -7.90 -15.20 -3.91
CA SER A 39 -6.71 -15.14 -4.75
C SER A 39 -5.77 -14.09 -4.13
N PRO A 40 -4.65 -14.53 -3.53
CA PRO A 40 -3.70 -13.64 -2.87
C PRO A 40 -3.02 -12.70 -3.89
N PRO A 41 -2.43 -11.60 -3.43
CA PRO A 41 -1.63 -10.75 -4.30
C PRO A 41 -0.43 -11.49 -4.88
N GLU A 42 -0.02 -11.07 -6.06
CA GLU A 42 1.24 -11.52 -6.66
C GLU A 42 2.41 -11.03 -5.82
N LYS A 43 3.39 -11.90 -5.60
CA LYS A 43 4.59 -11.59 -4.80
C LYS A 43 5.63 -10.88 -5.65
N ASN A 44 6.46 -10.04 -5.03
CA ASN A 44 7.58 -9.34 -5.68
C ASN A 44 7.16 -8.43 -6.86
N THR A 45 5.99 -7.79 -6.75
CA THR A 45 5.53 -6.82 -7.75
C THR A 45 5.61 -5.40 -7.20
N VAL A 46 5.11 -4.40 -7.94
CA VAL A 46 4.85 -3.06 -7.40
C VAL A 46 3.36 -2.75 -7.34
N PHE A 47 2.53 -3.72 -7.69
CA PHE A 47 1.09 -3.58 -7.86
C PHE A 47 0.38 -4.52 -6.90
N PHE A 48 -0.33 -3.95 -5.94
CA PHE A 48 -1.15 -4.77 -5.06
C PHE A 48 -2.50 -5.04 -5.73
N LYS A 49 -2.84 -6.33 -5.92
CA LYS A 49 -4.16 -6.76 -6.37
C LYS A 49 -4.55 -8.07 -5.70
N VAL A 50 -5.63 -8.06 -4.93
CA VAL A 50 -6.16 -9.24 -4.24
C VAL A 50 -7.63 -9.40 -4.58
N LYS A 51 -8.06 -10.64 -4.80
CA LYS A 51 -9.46 -10.97 -5.06
C LYS A 51 -10.03 -11.82 -3.94
N GLY A 52 -11.28 -11.57 -3.63
CA GLY A 52 -11.97 -12.24 -2.54
C GLY A 52 -13.43 -11.88 -2.49
N TYR A 53 -14.06 -12.09 -1.34
CA TYR A 53 -15.45 -11.71 -1.13
C TYR A 53 -15.64 -10.91 0.14
N ASP A 54 -16.66 -10.05 0.14
CA ASP A 54 -17.03 -9.26 1.31
C ASP A 54 -17.61 -10.22 2.37
N PRO A 55 -17.08 -10.21 3.60
CA PRO A 55 -17.46 -11.20 4.60
C PRO A 55 -18.95 -11.13 4.99
N SER A 56 -19.59 -9.95 4.85
CA SER A 56 -20.99 -9.73 5.22
C SER A 56 -21.95 -10.11 4.10
N SER A 57 -21.70 -9.65 2.88
CA SER A 57 -22.60 -9.77 1.73
C SER A 57 -22.26 -10.95 0.82
N LYS A 58 -21.09 -11.57 1.00
CA LYS A 58 -20.54 -12.66 0.16
C LYS A 58 -20.33 -12.29 -1.31
N LYS A 59 -20.47 -11.01 -1.68
CA LYS A 59 -20.20 -10.52 -3.02
C LYS A 59 -18.71 -10.56 -3.30
N GLN A 60 -18.33 -11.00 -4.49
CA GLN A 60 -16.95 -10.95 -4.95
C GLN A 60 -16.52 -9.48 -5.12
N LEU A 61 -15.31 -9.15 -4.64
CA LEU A 61 -14.67 -7.87 -4.89
C LEU A 61 -13.16 -8.05 -5.10
N THR A 62 -12.57 -7.03 -5.71
CA THR A 62 -11.13 -6.91 -5.89
C THR A 62 -10.68 -5.66 -5.15
N CYS A 63 -9.65 -5.79 -4.32
CA CYS A 63 -8.93 -4.63 -3.85
C CYS A 63 -7.65 -4.51 -4.67
N GLU A 64 -7.45 -3.34 -5.27
CA GLU A 64 -6.24 -3.02 -5.99
C GLU A 64 -5.77 -1.61 -5.62
N THR A 65 -4.47 -1.43 -5.53
CA THR A 65 -3.87 -0.12 -5.32
C THR A 65 -2.54 -0.05 -6.06
N THR A 66 -2.25 1.14 -6.58
CA THR A 66 -0.96 1.47 -7.20
C THR A 66 0.08 1.88 -6.16
N ASN A 67 -0.33 1.91 -4.90
CA ASN A 67 0.54 2.26 -3.81
C ASN A 67 1.39 1.06 -3.38
N ARG A 68 2.68 1.29 -3.10
CA ARG A 68 3.60 0.21 -2.70
C ARG A 68 3.41 -0.28 -1.27
N TRP A 69 2.67 0.43 -0.43
CA TRP A 69 2.62 0.12 1.00
C TRP A 69 1.93 -1.21 1.28
N TRP A 70 0.85 -1.53 0.55
CA TRP A 70 0.14 -2.80 0.75
C TRP A 70 0.94 -3.99 0.21
N ASP A 71 1.66 -3.78 -0.90
CA ASP A 71 2.49 -4.79 -1.55
C ASP A 71 3.67 -5.26 -0.68
N LEU A 72 4.17 -4.40 0.21
CA LEU A 72 5.19 -4.76 1.21
C LEU A 72 4.81 -5.98 2.06
N TYR A 73 3.52 -6.27 2.19
CA TYR A 73 2.99 -7.35 3.03
C TYR A 73 2.33 -8.46 2.20
N SER A 74 2.55 -8.50 0.88
CA SER A 74 1.97 -9.51 -0.03
C SER A 74 2.33 -10.93 0.38
N GLU A 75 3.54 -11.15 0.90
CA GLU A 75 4.01 -12.46 1.36
C GLU A 75 3.29 -12.97 2.61
N GLU A 76 2.71 -12.06 3.40
CA GLU A 76 1.98 -12.38 4.62
C GLU A 76 0.51 -12.77 4.33
N ILE A 77 0.04 -12.68 3.09
CA ILE A 77 -1.37 -12.87 2.73
C ILE A 77 -1.58 -14.23 2.07
N SER A 78 -2.52 -15.00 2.60
CA SER A 78 -2.87 -16.34 2.10
C SER A 78 -4.38 -16.49 1.90
N ILE A 79 -4.76 -17.51 1.13
CA ILE A 79 -6.17 -17.85 0.91
C ILE A 79 -6.84 -18.14 2.25
N GLY A 80 -8.03 -17.58 2.47
CA GLY A 80 -8.80 -17.70 3.71
C GLY A 80 -8.53 -16.61 4.74
N ASP A 81 -7.44 -15.84 4.61
CA ASP A 81 -7.20 -14.67 5.46
C ASP A 81 -8.26 -13.59 5.21
N THR A 82 -8.55 -12.78 6.22
CA THR A 82 -9.39 -11.59 6.05
C THR A 82 -8.54 -10.34 6.09
N LEU A 83 -8.56 -9.57 5.02
CA LEU A 83 -7.92 -8.27 4.95
C LEU A 83 -8.89 -7.22 5.49
N VAL A 84 -8.39 -6.35 6.37
CA VAL A 84 -9.18 -5.26 6.95
C VAL A 84 -8.41 -3.95 6.86
N LYS A 85 -8.89 -3.07 5.98
CA LYS A 85 -8.51 -1.67 5.86
C LYS A 85 -9.78 -0.82 5.83
N ASN A 86 -10.03 -0.09 6.91
CA ASN A 86 -11.19 0.80 6.99
C ASN A 86 -10.84 2.22 6.54
N LYS A 87 -11.82 2.89 5.94
CA LYS A 87 -11.74 4.32 5.62
C LYS A 87 -11.57 5.11 6.93
N GLY A 88 -10.67 6.07 6.95
CA GLY A 88 -10.26 6.85 8.12
C GLY A 88 -9.15 6.21 8.96
N SER A 89 -8.85 4.91 8.78
CA SER A 89 -7.79 4.22 9.52
C SER A 89 -6.47 4.23 8.74
N LEU A 90 -5.35 4.34 9.44
CA LEU A 90 -4.00 4.12 8.89
C LEU A 90 -3.48 2.69 9.14
N VAL A 91 -4.31 1.82 9.70
CA VAL A 91 -3.98 0.43 10.00
C VAL A 91 -4.51 -0.47 8.89
N PHE A 92 -3.61 -1.31 8.35
CA PHE A 92 -3.93 -2.44 7.52
C PHE A 92 -3.75 -3.71 8.34
N SER A 93 -4.80 -4.52 8.46
CA SER A 93 -4.80 -5.73 9.27
C SER A 93 -4.97 -6.96 8.41
N ILE A 94 -4.19 -8.01 8.70
CA ILE A 94 -4.32 -9.34 8.12
C ILE A 94 -4.80 -10.26 9.24
N HIS A 95 -6.06 -10.65 9.18
CA HIS A 95 -6.67 -11.54 10.16
C HIS A 95 -6.42 -12.98 9.70
N LYS A 96 -5.55 -13.67 10.41
CA LYS A 96 -5.30 -15.11 10.31
C LYS A 96 -6.34 -15.85 11.14
N LYS A 97 -6.34 -17.18 11.06
CA LYS A 97 -7.18 -18.05 11.88
C LYS A 97 -6.99 -17.80 13.39
N ASP A 98 -5.73 -17.70 13.83
CA ASP A 98 -5.37 -17.67 15.25
C ASP A 98 -4.70 -16.34 15.68
N THR A 99 -4.39 -15.45 14.73
CA THR A 99 -3.65 -14.20 15.00
C THR A 99 -4.12 -13.05 14.12
N ILE A 100 -3.79 -11.81 14.53
CA ILE A 100 -4.01 -10.61 13.72
C ILE A 100 -2.67 -9.89 13.58
N ILE A 101 -2.25 -9.66 12.33
CA ILE A 101 -1.06 -8.88 12.01
C ILE A 101 -1.51 -7.46 11.65
N ASN A 102 -0.90 -6.44 12.25
CA ASN A 102 -1.26 -5.03 12.05
C ASN A 102 -0.08 -4.23 11.52
N HIS A 103 -0.28 -3.54 10.41
CA HIS A 103 0.69 -2.64 9.80
C HIS A 103 0.15 -1.21 9.84
N VAL A 104 0.89 -0.31 10.48
CA VAL A 104 0.51 1.11 10.59
C VAL A 104 1.27 1.90 9.54
N TYR A 105 0.55 2.62 8.67
CA TYR A 105 1.18 3.51 7.71
C TYR A 105 1.90 4.65 8.43
N LYS A 106 3.15 4.90 8.01
CA LYS A 106 3.95 6.05 8.43
C LYS A 106 4.66 6.63 7.21
N CYS A 107 4.67 7.95 7.12
CA CYS A 107 5.54 8.68 6.19
C CYS A 107 6.81 9.09 6.95
N TYR A 108 7.98 8.81 6.37
CA TYR A 108 9.29 9.11 6.95
C TYR A 108 10.01 10.17 6.11
#